data_AF-A0A8T5AGX2-F1
#
_entry.id   AF-A0A8T5AGX2-F1
#
_cell.length_a   1.000
_cell.length_b   1.000
_cell.length_c   1.000
_cell.angle_alpha   90.00
_cell.angle_beta   90.00
_cell.angle_gamma   90.00
#
_symmetry.space_group_name_H-M   'P 1'
#
loop_
_entity.id
_entity.type
_entity.pdbx_description
1 polymer ?
#
loop_
_entity_poly.entity_id
_entity_poly.type
_entity_poly.pdbx_seq_one_letter_code
_entity_poly.pdbx_strand_id
1 'polypeptide(L)'
;MSNSCQRRLEELTSLIDRLAEESSKGVPIIVEGKKDALTLQKLGITGRVICVKASCKPLYDFLAEECQGIEIIILTDFDHRGAQLSRTITQYLQGLNAEPNLHFWKEIGSLIKRDVKDVEGLASYIEKLKLMARDRKI
;
A
#
# COMPACT_ATOMS: atom_id res chain seq x y z
N MET A 1 25.75 -6.42 12.56
CA MET A 1 24.93 -5.74 11.52
C MET A 1 24.08 -6.71 10.68
N SER A 2 24.16 -8.04 10.89
CA SER A 2 23.43 -9.04 10.09
C SER A 2 21.92 -9.14 10.38
N ASN A 3 21.49 -8.78 11.60
CA ASN A 3 20.08 -8.88 12.02
C ASN A 3 19.15 -7.80 11.46
N SER A 4 19.65 -6.64 11.01
CA SER A 4 18.75 -5.51 10.67
C SER A 4 18.01 -5.70 9.35
N CYS A 5 18.69 -6.22 8.32
CA CYS A 5 18.07 -6.46 7.00
C CYS A 5 17.08 -7.62 7.07
N GLN A 6 17.44 -8.68 7.81
CA GLN A 6 16.57 -9.84 7.99
C GLN A 6 15.33 -9.48 8.82
N ARG A 7 15.49 -8.78 9.95
CA ARG A 7 14.36 -8.28 10.73
C ARG A 7 13.44 -7.38 9.92
N ARG A 8 14.01 -6.44 9.14
CA ARG A 8 13.21 -5.56 8.28
C ARG A 8 12.45 -6.34 7.20
N LEU A 9 13.07 -7.36 6.62
CA LEU A 9 12.41 -8.25 5.66
C LEU A 9 11.25 -9.02 6.32
N GLU A 10 11.46 -9.57 7.51
CA GLU A 10 10.42 -10.27 8.29
C GLU A 10 9.25 -9.34 8.63
N GLU A 11 9.54 -8.14 9.15
CA GLU A 11 8.52 -7.12 9.46
C GLU A 11 7.73 -6.70 8.20
N LEU A 12 8.43 -6.42 7.10
CA LEU A 12 7.79 -6.02 5.85
C LEU A 12 6.94 -7.13 5.25
N THR A 13 7.45 -8.37 5.25
CA THR A 13 6.71 -9.54 4.74
C THR A 13 5.45 -9.77 5.56
N SER A 14 5.56 -9.73 6.89
CA SER A 14 4.41 -9.85 7.79
C SER A 14 3.35 -8.77 7.55
N LEU A 15 3.76 -7.53 7.28
CA LEU A 15 2.82 -6.45 6.93
C LEU A 15 2.11 -6.69 5.60
N ILE A 16 2.83 -7.20 4.59
CA ILE A 16 2.24 -7.53 3.28
C ILE A 16 1.29 -8.71 3.37
N ASP A 17 1.62 -9.73 4.17
CA ASP A 17 0.73 -10.87 4.41
C ASP A 17 -0.57 -10.41 5.09
N ARG A 18 -0.47 -9.57 6.13
CA ARG A 18 -1.65 -8.97 6.78
C ARG A 18 -2.47 -8.10 5.83
N LEU A 19 -1.81 -7.34 4.95
CA LEU A 19 -2.48 -6.54 3.93
C LEU A 19 -3.24 -7.42 2.93
N ALA A 20 -2.63 -8.54 2.52
CA ALA A 20 -3.26 -9.52 1.65
C ALA A 20 -4.47 -10.20 2.33
N GLU A 21 -4.38 -10.50 3.63
CA GLU A 21 -5.49 -11.01 4.43
C GLU A 21 -6.67 -10.02 4.45
N GLU A 22 -6.44 -8.75 4.77
CA GLU A 22 -7.51 -7.73 4.76
C GLU A 22 -8.13 -7.59 3.36
N SER A 23 -7.30 -7.58 2.33
CA SER A 23 -7.75 -7.57 0.94
C SER A 23 -8.63 -8.79 0.61
N SER A 24 -8.27 -9.97 1.10
CA SER A 24 -9.04 -11.21 0.90
C SER A 24 -10.38 -11.24 1.63
N LYS A 25 -10.49 -10.52 2.77
CA LYS A 25 -11.76 -10.33 3.49
C LYS A 25 -12.72 -9.38 2.76
N GLY A 26 -12.26 -8.74 1.68
CA GLY A 26 -13.05 -7.85 0.86
C GLY A 26 -12.78 -6.36 1.11
N VAL A 27 -11.80 -6.01 1.95
CA VAL A 27 -11.43 -4.61 2.19
C VAL A 27 -10.73 -4.07 0.93
N PRO A 28 -11.29 -3.05 0.25
CA PRO A 28 -10.66 -2.47 -0.92
C PRO A 28 -9.38 -1.70 -0.56
N ILE A 29 -8.45 -1.68 -1.50
CA ILE A 29 -7.20 -0.93 -1.40
C ILE A 29 -7.20 0.17 -2.46
N ILE A 30 -7.08 1.43 -2.06
CA ILE A 30 -6.90 2.56 -2.97
C ILE A 30 -5.42 2.72 -3.29
N VAL A 31 -5.10 2.80 -4.58
CA VAL A 31 -3.77 3.11 -5.12
C VAL A 31 -3.86 4.24 -6.15
N GLU A 32 -2.72 4.86 -6.46
CA GLU A 32 -2.69 5.95 -7.44
C GLU A 32 -2.87 5.45 -8.87
N GLY A 33 -2.14 4.40 -9.28
CA GLY A 33 -2.09 3.96 -10.67
C GLY A 33 -2.26 2.45 -10.88
N LYS A 34 -2.47 2.07 -12.14
CA LYS A 34 -2.60 0.66 -12.54
C LYS A 34 -1.32 -0.15 -12.28
N LYS A 35 -0.15 0.49 -12.35
CA LYS A 35 1.13 -0.17 -12.08
C LYS A 35 1.29 -0.54 -10.61
N ASP A 36 0.78 0.29 -9.70
CA ASP A 36 0.74 -0.01 -8.27
C ASP A 36 -0.14 -1.24 -8.02
N ALA A 37 -1.33 -1.27 -8.64
CA ALA A 37 -2.24 -2.42 -8.55
C ALA A 37 -1.58 -3.72 -9.05
N LEU A 38 -0.88 -3.68 -10.19
CA LEU A 38 -0.12 -4.83 -10.70
C LEU A 38 1.01 -5.24 -9.76
N THR A 39 1.63 -4.28 -9.07
CA THR A 39 2.69 -4.56 -8.10
C THR A 39 2.12 -5.24 -6.86
N LEU A 40 1.01 -4.75 -6.32
CA LEU A 40 0.29 -5.40 -5.23
C LEU A 40 -0.15 -6.83 -5.61
N GLN A 41 -0.65 -7.02 -6.83
CA GLN A 41 -1.02 -8.36 -7.32
C GLN A 41 0.18 -9.33 -7.35
N LYS A 42 1.36 -8.86 -7.79
CA LYS A 42 2.59 -9.67 -7.75
C LYS A 42 3.05 -10.01 -6.34
N LEU A 43 2.66 -9.19 -5.35
CA LEU A 43 2.95 -9.42 -3.93
C LEU A 43 1.90 -10.31 -3.24
N GLY A 44 0.94 -10.86 -3.98
CA GLY A 44 -0.09 -11.77 -3.45
C GLY A 44 -1.38 -11.08 -3.01
N ILE A 45 -1.49 -9.77 -3.21
CA ILE A 45 -2.68 -9.00 -2.86
C ILE A 45 -3.67 -9.09 -4.03
N THR A 46 -4.64 -9.99 -3.90
CA THR A 46 -5.57 -10.34 -5.00
C THR A 46 -6.98 -9.79 -4.81
N GLY A 47 -7.25 -9.08 -3.72
CA GLY A 47 -8.56 -8.46 -3.49
C GLY A 47 -8.79 -7.20 -4.33
N ARG A 48 -9.84 -6.46 -3.98
CA ARG A 48 -10.28 -5.30 -4.77
C ARG A 48 -9.28 -4.15 -4.65
N VAL A 49 -8.67 -3.77 -5.77
CA VAL A 49 -7.76 -2.62 -5.86
C VAL A 49 -8.39 -1.51 -6.71
N ILE A 50 -8.52 -0.33 -6.11
CA ILE A 50 -9.17 0.85 -6.66
C ILE A 50 -8.08 1.83 -7.12
N CYS A 51 -8.02 2.11 -8.42
CA CYS A 51 -7.01 2.99 -9.01
C CYS A 51 -7.54 4.42 -9.24
N VAL A 52 -6.99 5.40 -8.52
CA VAL A 52 -7.44 6.80 -8.60
C VAL A 52 -7.21 7.42 -9.98
N LYS A 53 -6.01 7.31 -10.55
CA LYS A 53 -5.64 7.91 -11.85
C LYS A 53 -6.25 7.17 -13.05
N ALA A 54 -6.85 6.00 -12.83
CA ALA A 54 -7.46 5.22 -13.90
C ALA A 54 -8.92 5.59 -14.15
N SER A 55 -9.56 6.31 -13.23
CA SER A 55 -10.95 6.75 -13.37
C SER A 55 -11.04 7.93 -14.34
N CYS A 56 -11.96 7.85 -15.31
CA CYS A 56 -12.33 8.99 -16.14
C CYS A 56 -13.27 9.97 -15.41
N LYS A 57 -13.69 9.64 -14.18
CA LYS A 57 -14.56 10.47 -13.35
C LYS A 57 -13.72 11.35 -12.40
N PRO A 58 -14.29 12.48 -11.93
CA PRO A 58 -13.71 13.23 -10.81
C PRO A 58 -13.46 12.30 -9.61
N LEU A 59 -12.33 12.50 -8.92
CA LEU A 59 -11.92 11.70 -7.76
C LEU A 59 -13.05 11.53 -6.75
N TYR A 60 -13.75 12.62 -6.44
CA TYR A 60 -14.79 12.66 -5.43
C TYR A 60 -16.00 11.79 -5.81
N ASP A 61 -16.53 11.94 -7.02
CA ASP A 61 -17.67 11.14 -7.49
C ASP A 61 -17.33 9.64 -7.48
N PHE A 62 -16.11 9.31 -7.91
CA PHE A 62 -15.62 7.93 -7.90
C PHE A 62 -15.51 7.35 -6.48
N LEU A 63 -14.96 8.12 -5.54
CA LEU A 63 -14.89 7.69 -4.14
C LEU A 63 -16.29 7.56 -3.51
N ALA A 64 -17.23 8.45 -3.84
CA ALA A 64 -18.59 8.38 -3.32
C ALA A 64 -19.31 7.09 -3.74
N GLU A 65 -19.14 6.66 -4.99
CA GLU A 65 -19.75 5.42 -5.51
C GLU A 65 -19.09 4.16 -4.92
N GLU A 66 -17.77 4.16 -4.80
CA GLU A 66 -17.01 2.93 -4.54
C GLU A 66 -16.78 2.66 -3.04
N CYS A 67 -16.85 3.70 -2.20
CA CYS A 67 -16.29 3.69 -0.86
C CYS A 67 -17.31 4.01 0.26
N GLN A 68 -18.59 4.16 -0.05
CA GLN A 68 -19.59 4.56 0.95
C GLN A 68 -19.80 3.49 2.02
N GLY A 69 -19.64 3.86 3.30
CA GLY A 69 -20.00 3.00 4.44
C GLY A 69 -19.11 1.77 4.66
N ILE A 70 -17.93 1.71 4.05
CA ILE A 70 -17.00 0.58 4.15
C ILE A 70 -15.63 1.01 4.66
N GLU A 71 -14.86 0.07 5.19
CA GLU A 71 -13.44 0.26 5.45
C GLU A 71 -12.65 0.24 4.14
N ILE A 72 -11.68 1.16 3.99
CA ILE A 72 -10.81 1.22 2.81
C ILE A 72 -9.37 1.44 3.23
N ILE A 73 -8.46 0.62 2.74
CA ILE A 73 -7.02 0.81 2.94
C ILE A 73 -6.49 1.79 1.89
N ILE A 74 -5.74 2.80 2.32
CA ILE A 74 -5.13 3.79 1.42
C ILE A 74 -3.64 3.50 1.28
N LEU A 75 -3.18 3.20 0.07
CA LEU A 75 -1.79 2.96 -0.30
C LEU A 75 -1.37 3.85 -1.48
N THR A 76 -1.11 5.12 -1.17
CA THR A 76 -0.51 6.08 -2.12
C THR A 76 1.01 5.98 -2.10
N ASP A 77 1.67 6.68 -3.03
CA ASP A 77 3.14 6.74 -3.06
C ASP A 77 3.71 7.27 -1.73
N PHE A 78 4.90 6.78 -1.35
CA PHE A 78 5.57 7.11 -0.09
C PHE A 78 6.35 8.44 -0.16
N ASP A 79 5.95 9.35 -1.05
CA ASP A 79 6.54 10.67 -1.23
C ASP A 79 5.67 11.79 -0.60
N HIS A 80 6.07 13.05 -0.79
CA HIS A 80 5.30 14.19 -0.28
C HIS A 80 3.92 14.32 -0.97
N ARG A 81 3.83 14.00 -2.25
CA ARG A 81 2.60 14.12 -3.03
C ARG A 81 1.60 13.04 -2.63
N GLY A 82 2.03 11.80 -2.48
CA GLY A 82 1.22 10.70 -1.98
C GLY A 82 0.77 10.91 -0.53
N ALA A 83 1.60 11.56 0.31
CA ALA A 83 1.19 11.98 1.65
C ALA A 83 0.10 13.08 1.63
N GLN A 84 0.15 14.00 0.66
CA GLN A 84 -0.90 15.01 0.48
C GLN A 84 -2.18 14.38 -0.06
N LEU A 85 -2.07 13.50 -1.06
CA LEU A 85 -3.20 12.79 -1.65
C LEU A 85 -3.92 11.90 -0.63
N SER A 86 -3.19 11.13 0.16
CA SER A 86 -3.78 10.29 1.22
C SER A 86 -4.58 11.11 2.22
N ARG A 87 -4.10 12.31 2.61
CA ARG A 87 -4.85 13.23 3.48
C ARG A 87 -6.15 13.71 2.82
N THR A 88 -6.09 14.13 1.56
CA THR A 88 -7.27 14.57 0.81
C THR A 88 -8.31 13.46 0.69
N ILE A 89 -7.88 12.25 0.33
CA ILE A 89 -8.77 11.07 0.23
C ILE A 89 -9.38 10.74 1.60
N THR A 90 -8.57 10.72 2.66
CA THR A 90 -9.02 10.43 4.03
C THR A 90 -10.11 11.40 4.48
N GLN A 91 -9.88 12.71 4.31
CA GLN A 91 -10.86 13.73 4.69
C GLN A 91 -12.19 13.57 3.93
N TYR A 92 -12.10 13.24 2.65
CA TYR A 92 -13.28 13.03 1.84
C TYR A 92 -14.06 11.78 2.25
N LEU A 93 -13.36 10.66 2.44
CA LEU A 93 -13.95 9.38 2.88
C LEU A 93 -14.63 9.49 4.24
N GLN A 94 -14.05 10.25 5.17
CA GLN A 94 -14.69 10.53 6.46
C GLN A 94 -16.04 11.25 6.31
N GLY A 95 -16.17 12.13 5.32
CA GLY A 95 -17.43 12.80 4.99
C GLY A 95 -18.50 11.86 4.38
N LEU A 96 -18.09 10.67 3.92
CA LEU A 96 -18.95 9.66 3.31
C LEU A 96 -19.33 8.51 4.28
N ASN A 97 -19.08 8.68 5.58
CA ASN A 97 -19.20 7.62 6.59
C ASN A 97 -18.36 6.36 6.26
N ALA A 98 -17.27 6.52 5.52
CA ALA A 98 -16.31 5.46 5.26
C ALA A 98 -15.21 5.44 6.34
N GLU A 99 -14.53 4.30 6.47
CA GLU A 99 -13.46 4.11 7.45
C GLU A 99 -12.09 4.01 6.75
N PRO A 100 -11.41 5.15 6.49
CA PRO A 100 -10.09 5.13 5.85
C PRO A 100 -9.01 4.57 6.79
N ASN A 101 -8.38 3.48 6.37
CA ASN A 101 -7.29 2.80 7.07
C ASN A 101 -5.92 3.17 6.47
N LEU A 102 -5.15 3.94 7.23
CA LEU A 102 -3.77 4.35 6.90
C LEU A 102 -2.69 3.54 7.65
N HIS A 103 -3.06 2.50 8.39
CA HIS A 103 -2.13 1.72 9.21
C HIS A 103 -1.00 1.15 8.34
N PHE A 104 -1.34 0.42 7.28
CA PHE A 104 -0.37 -0.20 6.39
C PHE A 104 0.56 0.81 5.72
N TRP A 105 0.03 1.94 5.25
CA TRP A 105 0.85 2.99 4.64
C TRP A 105 1.87 3.58 5.62
N LYS A 106 1.48 3.82 6.87
CA LYS A 106 2.39 4.34 7.91
C LYS A 106 3.48 3.32 8.27
N GLU A 107 3.09 2.06 8.50
CA GLU A 107 4.01 0.99 8.89
C GLU A 107 5.00 0.68 7.78
N ILE A 108 4.51 0.41 6.56
CA ILE A 108 5.36 0.14 5.39
C ILE A 108 6.26 1.34 5.12
N GLY A 109 5.71 2.56 5.12
CA GLY A 109 6.47 3.79 4.94
C GLY A 109 7.58 3.95 5.98
N SER A 110 7.35 3.61 7.24
CA SER A 110 8.38 3.69 8.29
C SER A 110 9.59 2.79 8.01
N LEU A 111 9.36 1.65 7.36
CA LEU A 111 10.39 0.66 7.04
C LEU A 111 11.16 0.98 5.76
N ILE A 112 10.48 1.55 4.75
CA ILE A 112 11.03 1.67 3.39
C ILE A 112 11.30 3.10 2.93
N LYS A 113 10.75 4.14 3.55
CA LYS A 113 10.73 5.52 3.00
C LYS A 113 12.12 6.15 2.77
N ARG A 114 13.18 5.57 3.35
CA ARG A 114 14.57 5.96 3.07
C ARG A 114 15.11 5.35 1.77
N ASP A 115 14.57 4.22 1.37
CA ASP A 115 15.07 3.37 0.27
C ASP A 115 14.12 3.33 -0.94
N VAL A 116 12.81 3.53 -0.72
CA VAL A 116 11.73 3.43 -1.71
C VAL A 116 10.75 4.59 -1.56
N LYS A 117 10.32 5.17 -2.68
CA LYS A 117 9.41 6.32 -2.72
C LYS A 117 8.04 6.00 -3.31
N ASP A 118 7.91 4.90 -4.03
CA ASP A 118 6.74 4.49 -4.80
C ASP A 118 6.31 3.06 -4.44
N VAL A 119 5.05 2.72 -4.72
CA VAL A 119 4.56 1.35 -4.49
C VAL A 119 5.24 0.36 -5.45
N GLU A 120 5.55 0.78 -6.68
CA GLU A 120 6.30 -0.03 -7.66
C GLU A 120 7.66 -0.50 -7.12
N GLY A 121 8.38 0.36 -6.42
CA GLY A 121 9.70 0.05 -5.85
C GLY A 121 9.65 -0.93 -4.66
N LEU A 122 8.48 -1.13 -4.04
CA LEU A 122 8.29 -2.03 -2.90
C LEU A 122 8.68 -3.47 -3.25
N ALA A 123 8.20 -4.00 -4.37
CA ALA A 123 8.49 -5.37 -4.79
C ALA A 123 9.98 -5.59 -5.06
N SER A 124 10.61 -4.64 -5.76
CA SER A 124 12.05 -4.67 -6.03
C SER A 124 12.88 -4.61 -4.74
N TYR A 125 12.43 -3.83 -3.75
CA TYR A 125 13.09 -3.71 -2.46
C TYR A 125 12.99 -4.99 -1.63
N ILE A 126 11.83 -5.64 -1.61
CA ILE A 126 11.65 -6.94 -0.95
C ILE A 126 12.59 -7.98 -1.55
N GLU A 127 12.68 -8.07 -2.88
CA GLU A 127 13.59 -9.01 -3.54
C GLU A 127 15.07 -8.71 -3.21
N LYS A 128 15.45 -7.42 -3.20
CA LYS A 128 16.79 -7.00 -2.78
C LYS A 128 17.11 -7.41 -1.34
N LEU A 129 16.17 -7.22 -0.41
CA LEU A 129 16.33 -7.66 0.98
C LEU A 129 16.46 -9.18 1.10
N LYS A 130 15.69 -9.96 0.32
CA LYS A 130 15.80 -11.43 0.26
C LYS A 130 17.19 -11.88 -0.21
N LEU A 131 17.74 -11.24 -1.25
CA LEU A 131 19.08 -11.54 -1.74
C LEU A 131 20.15 -11.22 -0.69
N MET A 132 20.08 -10.04 -0.07
CA MET A 132 21.02 -9.64 0.99
C MET A 132 20.97 -10.54 2.23
N ALA A 133 19.79 -11.10 2.55
CA ALA A 133 19.63 -12.08 3.63
C ALA A 133 20.19 -13.47 3.26
N ARG A 134 20.15 -13.85 1.97
CA ARG A 134 20.70 -15.11 1.47
C ARG A 134 22.23 -15.10 1.35
N ASP A 135 22.81 -14.02 0.82
CA ASP A 135 24.26 -13.91 0.58
C ASP A 135 25.11 -13.88 1.86
N ARG A 136 24.48 -13.72 3.03
CA ARG A 136 25.16 -13.71 4.34
C ARG A 136 25.06 -15.03 5.12
N LYS A 137 24.50 -16.07 4.51
CA LYS A 137 24.45 -17.44 5.05
C LYS A 137 25.62 -18.34 4.60
N ILE A 138 26.64 -17.77 3.95
CA ILE A 138 27.87 -18.46 3.50
C ILE A 138 29.07 -17.90 4.28
#